data_AF-A0A929YA76-F1
#
_entry.id   AF-A0A929YA76-F1
#
_cell.length_a   1.000
_cell.length_b   1.000
_cell.length_c   1.000
_cell.angle_alpha   90.00
_cell.angle_beta   90.00
_cell.angle_gamma   90.00
#
_symmetry.space_group_name_H-M   'P 1'
#
loop_
_entity.id
_entity.type
_entity.pdbx_description
1 polymer ?
#
loop_
_entity_poly.entity_id
_entity_poly.type
_entity_poly.pdbx_seq_one_letter_code
_entity_poly.pdbx_strand_id
1 'polypeptide(L)'
;TLYSDGYYIRNYGNVAFANTMEEALSHEAGFEALGLSADPDPSSLLHHLKIHGAQVELGADCLEQETVQASLHKNKKQEEILNRAAAALYEGLMQSYEQAGN
;
A
#
# COMPACT_ATOMS: atom_id res chain seq x y z
N THR A 1 -13.55 2.01 21.60
CA THR A 1 -14.88 1.68 21.06
C THR A 1 -14.71 1.30 19.63
N LEU A 2 -15.31 0.20 19.23
CA LEU A 2 -15.36 -0.42 17.92
C LEU A 2 -15.21 0.59 16.76
N TYR A 3 -14.13 0.51 15.97
CA TYR A 3 -14.20 0.96 14.58
C TYR A 3 -14.89 -0.16 13.81
N SER A 4 -16.19 0.00 13.54
CA SER A 4 -16.94 -0.97 12.76
C SER A 4 -16.50 -0.95 11.30
N ASP A 5 -16.47 -2.14 10.71
CA ASP A 5 -15.88 -2.54 9.42
C ASP A 5 -16.49 -1.92 8.14
N GLY A 6 -16.88 -0.64 8.14
CA GLY A 6 -17.58 -0.06 6.99
C GLY A 6 -17.50 1.45 6.80
N TYR A 7 -16.65 2.19 7.54
CA TYR A 7 -16.62 3.65 7.38
C TYR A 7 -15.63 4.09 6.31
N TYR A 8 -16.17 4.51 5.17
CA TYR A 8 -15.57 5.59 4.39
C TYR A 8 -15.48 6.83 5.29
N ILE A 9 -14.28 7.14 5.78
CA ILE A 9 -14.06 8.40 6.48
C ILE A 9 -13.76 9.43 5.39
N ARG A 10 -14.74 10.30 5.13
CA ARG A 10 -14.59 11.40 4.17
C ARG A 10 -13.35 12.21 4.55
N ASN A 11 -12.39 12.30 3.61
CA ASN A 11 -11.06 12.92 3.74
C ASN A 11 -9.92 12.07 4.35
N TYR A 12 -10.17 10.83 4.79
CA TYR A 12 -9.14 9.99 5.45
C TYR A 12 -8.88 8.64 4.79
N GLY A 13 -9.60 8.31 3.71
CA GLY A 13 -9.49 7.00 3.05
C GLY A 13 -10.41 5.94 3.66
N ASN A 14 -10.38 4.74 3.09
CA ASN A 14 -11.18 3.61 3.55
C ASN A 14 -10.26 2.62 4.31
N VAL A 15 -10.53 2.41 5.60
CA VAL A 15 -9.72 1.55 6.48
C VAL A 15 -9.69 0.11 6.00
N ALA A 16 -10.83 -0.43 5.54
CA ALA A 16 -10.90 -1.79 5.00
C ALA A 16 -10.08 -1.91 3.71
N PHE A 17 -10.17 -0.90 2.83
CA PHE A 17 -9.34 -0.86 1.61
C PHE A 17 -7.84 -0.82 1.95
N ALA A 18 -7.44 0.02 2.92
CA ALA A 18 -6.06 0.10 3.38
C ALA A 18 -5.57 -1.22 4.00
N ASN A 19 -6.41 -1.88 4.79
CA ASN A 19 -6.13 -3.20 5.37
C ASN A 19 -5.90 -4.26 4.29
N THR A 20 -6.75 -4.31 3.26
CA THR A 20 -6.58 -5.24 2.14
C THR A 20 -5.25 -5.01 1.41
N MET A 21 -4.81 -3.75 1.24
CA MET A 21 -3.51 -3.47 0.62
C MET A 21 -2.33 -3.96 1.49
N GLU A 22 -2.40 -3.75 2.80
CA GLU A 22 -1.37 -4.21 3.74
C GLU A 22 -1.30 -5.74 3.79
N GLU A 23 -2.45 -6.41 3.88
CA GLU A 23 -2.55 -7.87 3.83
C GLU A 23 -1.95 -8.43 2.54
N ALA A 24 -2.27 -7.84 1.39
CA ALA A 24 -1.71 -8.26 0.10
C ALA A 24 -0.17 -8.13 0.08
N LEU A 25 0.37 -7.01 0.55
CA LEU A 25 1.83 -6.82 0.62
C LEU A 25 2.51 -7.81 1.58
N SER A 26 1.88 -8.08 2.73
CA SER A 26 2.38 -9.03 3.72
C SER A 26 2.38 -10.47 3.19
N HIS A 27 1.24 -10.93 2.68
CA HIS A 27 1.06 -12.32 2.28
C HIS A 27 1.69 -12.65 0.93
N GLU A 28 1.56 -11.77 -0.07
CA GLU A 28 1.98 -12.05 -1.45
C GLU A 28 3.40 -11.56 -1.75
N ALA A 29 3.77 -10.40 -1.19
CA ALA A 29 5.07 -9.79 -1.42
C ALA A 29 6.09 -10.00 -0.28
N GLY A 30 5.65 -10.51 0.88
CA GLY A 30 6.51 -10.83 2.02
C GLY A 30 7.02 -9.59 2.78
N PHE A 31 6.29 -8.48 2.68
CA PHE A 31 6.59 -7.26 3.43
C PHE A 31 6.17 -7.42 4.89
N GLU A 32 6.86 -6.76 5.81
CA GLU A 32 6.41 -6.68 7.20
C GLU A 32 5.23 -5.71 7.31
N ALA A 33 4.12 -6.15 7.90
CA ALA A 33 2.98 -5.30 8.20
C ALA A 33 3.30 -4.42 9.41
N LEU A 34 3.24 -3.10 9.23
CA LEU A 34 3.54 -2.11 10.27
C LEU A 34 2.28 -1.51 10.90
N GLY A 35 1.11 -1.83 10.35
CA GLY A 35 -0.18 -1.34 10.75
C GLY A 35 -0.61 -0.10 9.97
N LEU A 36 -1.89 0.22 10.10
CA LEU A 36 -2.54 1.32 9.40
C LEU A 36 -2.39 2.64 10.17
N SER A 37 -2.07 3.72 9.47
CA SER A 37 -2.20 5.08 10.00
C SER A 37 -3.56 5.65 9.65
N ALA A 38 -4.29 6.12 10.67
CA ALA A 38 -5.55 6.84 10.48
C ALA A 38 -5.33 8.33 10.12
N ASP A 39 -4.11 8.84 10.26
CA ASP A 39 -3.76 10.24 10.01
C ASP A 39 -2.81 10.30 8.81
N PRO A 40 -3.33 10.46 7.57
CA PRO A 40 -2.48 10.65 6.41
C PRO A 40 -1.75 12.00 6.51
N ASP A 41 -0.61 12.11 5.82
CA ASP A 41 0.13 13.37 5.74
C ASP A 41 -0.81 14.54 5.37
N PRO A 42 -0.68 15.73 6.00
CA PRO A 42 -1.54 16.88 5.70
C PRO A 42 -1.54 17.30 4.22
N SER A 43 -0.47 16.99 3.48
CA SER A 43 -0.34 17.23 2.04
C SER A 43 -0.80 16.06 1.16
N SER A 44 -1.27 14.97 1.76
CA SER A 44 -1.69 13.77 1.04
C SER A 44 -2.85 14.05 0.09
N LEU A 45 -2.81 13.43 -1.09
CA LEU A 45 -3.91 13.48 -2.06
C LEU A 45 -5.17 12.79 -1.53
N LEU A 46 -5.06 11.95 -0.49
CA LEU A 46 -6.20 11.26 0.13
C LEU A 46 -7.30 12.22 0.60
N HIS A 47 -6.93 13.43 1.06
CA HIS A 47 -7.88 14.48 1.48
C HIS A 47 -8.82 14.94 0.36
N HIS A 48 -8.44 14.70 -0.91
CA HIS A 48 -9.15 15.18 -2.09
C HIS A 48 -9.91 14.09 -2.85
N LEU A 49 -9.76 12.82 -2.44
CA LEU A 49 -10.37 11.70 -3.14
C LEU A 49 -11.87 11.59 -2.85
N LYS A 50 -12.66 11.42 -3.92
CA LYS A 50 -14.10 11.11 -3.85
C LYS A 50 -14.38 9.61 -3.94
N ILE A 51 -13.33 8.79 -4.04
CA ILE A 51 -13.36 7.33 -4.14
C ILE A 51 -12.57 6.72 -2.98
N HIS A 52 -12.66 5.40 -2.80
CA HIS A 52 -11.76 4.67 -1.90
C HIS A 52 -10.31 4.84 -2.36
N GLY A 53 -9.43 5.06 -1.39
CA GLY A 53 -8.00 5.18 -1.63
C GLY A 53 -7.23 4.94 -0.34
N ALA A 54 -5.98 4.53 -0.52
CA ALA A 54 -4.98 4.38 0.54
C ALA A 54 -3.63 4.87 0.00
N GLN A 55 -2.80 5.39 0.91
CA GLN A 55 -1.40 5.68 0.65
C GLN A 55 -0.59 4.54 1.25
N VAL A 56 0.32 3.98 0.47
CA VAL A 56 1.18 2.86 0.86
C VAL A 56 2.61 3.36 0.90
N GLU A 57 3.26 3.17 2.05
CA GLU A 57 4.67 3.49 2.23
C GLU A 57 5.48 2.19 2.25
N LEU A 58 6.20 1.94 1.16
CA LEU A 58 7.16 0.85 1.10
C LEU A 58 8.43 1.31 1.84
N GLY A 59 8.84 0.57 2.88
CA GLY A 59 9.95 0.95 3.76
C GLY A 59 11.23 1.34 3.01
N ALA A 60 12.08 2.15 3.65
CA ALA A 60 13.27 2.77 3.04
C ALA A 60 14.22 1.77 2.35
N ASP A 61 14.24 0.52 2.80
CA ASP A 61 15.05 -0.57 2.24
C ASP A 61 14.64 -0.93 0.79
N CYS A 62 13.46 -0.51 0.34
CA CYS A 62 13.01 -0.66 -1.05
C CYS A 62 13.66 0.37 -1.99
N LEU A 63 14.30 1.41 -1.44
CA LEU A 63 14.85 2.55 -2.16
C LEU A 63 16.27 2.86 -1.65
N GLU A 64 17.16 1.87 -1.59
CA GLU A 64 18.58 2.16 -1.35
C GLU A 64 19.17 2.95 -2.54
N GLN A 65 19.14 4.29 -2.45
CA GLN A 65 19.89 5.16 -3.35
C GLN A 65 21.39 5.11 -3.00
N GLU A 66 22.23 4.67 -3.95
CA GLU A 66 23.44 5.39 -4.45
C GLU A 66 24.65 4.52 -4.89
N THR A 67 25.41 5.14 -5.82
CA THR A 67 26.72 4.84 -6.47
C THR A 67 26.80 3.83 -7.63
N VAL A 68 27.42 4.31 -8.71
CA VAL A 68 27.35 3.85 -10.11
C VAL A 68 27.87 2.42 -10.36
N GLN A 69 28.68 1.83 -9.48
CA GLN A 69 29.33 0.53 -9.72
C GLN A 69 28.68 -0.67 -8.99
N ALA A 70 27.96 -0.46 -7.89
CA ALA A 70 27.12 -1.49 -7.24
C ALA A 70 25.73 -1.61 -7.91
N SER A 71 25.47 -0.77 -8.90
CA SER A 71 24.17 -0.42 -9.45
C SER A 71 23.43 -1.58 -10.14
N LEU A 72 24.10 -2.42 -10.93
CA LEU A 72 23.37 -3.33 -11.84
C LEU A 72 22.66 -4.51 -11.14
N HIS A 73 23.32 -5.17 -10.19
CA HIS A 73 22.70 -6.27 -9.43
C HIS A 73 21.74 -5.77 -8.35
N LYS A 74 22.04 -4.61 -7.76
CA LYS A 74 21.21 -3.99 -6.72
C LYS A 74 19.93 -3.38 -7.32
N ASN A 75 20.02 -2.78 -8.51
CA ASN A 75 18.86 -2.33 -9.28
C ASN A 75 17.94 -3.49 -9.66
N LYS A 76 18.48 -4.66 -10.05
CA LYS A 76 17.65 -5.84 -10.33
C LYS A 76 16.90 -6.33 -9.10
N LYS A 77 17.58 -6.44 -7.95
CA LYS A 77 16.93 -6.83 -6.69
C LYS A 77 15.84 -5.81 -6.28
N GLN A 78 16.12 -4.52 -6.45
CA GLN A 78 15.16 -3.47 -6.19
C GLN A 78 13.95 -3.53 -7.14
N GLU A 79 14.19 -3.72 -8.44
CA GLU A 79 13.16 -3.90 -9.45
C GLU A 79 12.31 -5.14 -9.14
N GLU A 80 12.91 -6.25 -8.73
CA GLU A 80 12.20 -7.45 -8.28
C GLU A 80 11.31 -7.17 -7.06
N ILE A 81 11.81 -6.44 -6.05
CA ILE A 81 11.03 -6.06 -4.87
C ILE A 81 9.84 -5.18 -5.27
N LEU A 82 10.07 -4.16 -6.10
CA LEU A 82 9.03 -3.25 -6.56
C LEU A 82 7.99 -3.97 -7.44
N ASN A 83 8.43 -4.90 -8.30
CA ASN A 83 7.53 -5.69 -9.13
C ASN A 83 6.66 -6.62 -8.28
N ARG A 84 7.22 -7.24 -7.23
CA ARG A 84 6.44 -8.06 -6.28
C ARG A 84 5.44 -7.21 -5.51
N ALA A 85 5.84 -6.03 -5.03
CA ALA A 85 4.94 -5.10 -4.37
C ALA A 85 3.80 -4.65 -5.30
N ALA A 86 4.12 -4.28 -6.54
CA ALA A 86 3.14 -3.86 -7.53
C ALA A 86 2.14 -4.98 -7.87
N ALA A 87 2.62 -6.22 -8.06
CA ALA A 87 1.76 -7.37 -8.30
C ALA A 87 0.82 -7.65 -7.13
N ALA A 88 1.34 -7.65 -5.90
CA ALA A 88 0.53 -7.83 -4.70
C ALA A 88 -0.55 -6.74 -4.56
N LEU A 89 -0.19 -5.47 -4.75
CA LEU A 89 -1.15 -4.36 -4.69
C LEU A 89 -2.22 -4.45 -5.78
N TYR A 90 -1.87 -4.94 -6.97
CA TYR A 90 -2.86 -5.18 -8.03
C TYR A 90 -3.87 -6.24 -7.60
N GLU A 91 -3.41 -7.38 -7.08
CA GLU A 91 -4.30 -8.45 -6.60
C GLU A 91 -5.20 -7.98 -5.45
N GLY A 92 -4.64 -7.26 -4.48
CA GLY A 92 -5.42 -6.66 -3.39
C GLY A 92 -6.48 -5.67 -3.89
N LEU A 93 -6.16 -4.88 -4.92
CA LEU A 93 -7.10 -3.94 -5.53
C LEU A 93 -8.24 -4.69 -6.24
N MET A 94 -7.92 -5.75 -6.97
CA MET A 94 -8.93 -6.61 -7.60
C MET A 94 -9.85 -7.27 -6.58
N GLN A 95 -9.29 -7.82 -5.50
CA GLN A 95 -10.05 -8.41 -4.41
C GLN A 95 -11.01 -7.39 -3.77
N SER A 96 -10.54 -6.17 -3.49
CA SER A 96 -11.37 -5.13 -2.91
C SER A 96 -12.51 -4.70 -3.85
N TYR A 97 -12.25 -4.66 -5.15
CA TYR A 97 -13.28 -4.34 -6.15
C TYR A 97 -14.36 -5.44 -6.23
N GLU A 98 -13.96 -6.71 -6.22
CA GLU A 98 -14.89 -7.85 -6.22
C GLU A 98 -15.77 -7.87 -4.96
N GLN A 99 -15.21 -7.53 -3.80
CA GLN A 99 -15.95 -7.43 -2.55
C GLN A 99 -16.94 -6.27 -2.52
N ALA A 100 -16.67 -5.17 -3.23
CA ALA A 100 -17.56 -4.01 -3.31
C ALA A 100 -18.72 -4.20 -4.32
N GLY A 101 -18.62 -5.19 -5.21
CA GLY A 101 -19.63 -5.50 -6.22
C GLY A 101 -20.72 -6.48 -5.79
N ASN A 102 -20.59 -7.08 -4.60
CA ASN A 102 -21.56 -8.00 -3.98
C ASN A 102 -22.32 -7.32 -2.84
#